data_AF-A0A839F6T2-F1
#
_entry.id   AF-A0A839F6T2-F1
#
_cell.length_a   1.000
_cell.length_b   1.000
_cell.length_c   1.000
_cell.angle_alpha   90.00
_cell.angle_beta   90.00
_cell.angle_gamma   90.00
#
_symmetry.space_group_name_H-M   'P 1'
#
loop_
_entity.id
_entity.type
_entity.pdbx_description
1 polymer ?
#
loop_
_entity_poly.entity_id
_entity_poly.type
_entity_poly.pdbx_seq_one_letter_code
_entity_poly.pdbx_strand_id
1 'polypeptide(L)'
;MATKRTTMYSRGGKKLYAVRNADGSFKDIQSYARAHRMDMARKSADELAGAAKKKTAKKKAVKKAAKKAVRKVVKKVAAARKAVKKAVRKVARKAVRKAPARKTARKAVRKTARKAAPRKAARKTTRRK
;
A
#
# COMPACT_ATOMS: atom_id res chain seq x y z
N MET A 1 42.97 -26.17 -2.51
CA MET A 1 43.20 -25.56 -1.17
C MET A 1 42.86 -24.07 -1.22
N ALA A 2 42.29 -23.53 -0.14
CA ALA A 2 42.01 -22.10 -0.02
C ALA A 2 43.28 -21.25 -0.11
N THR A 3 43.21 -20.10 -0.79
CA THR A 3 44.31 -19.12 -0.86
C THR A 3 44.65 -18.63 0.54
N LYS A 4 45.85 -18.96 1.04
CA LYS A 4 46.30 -18.57 2.39
C LYS A 4 47.13 -17.28 2.31
N ARG A 5 46.84 -16.32 3.20
CA ARG A 5 47.67 -15.12 3.39
C ARG A 5 48.62 -15.36 4.55
N THR A 6 49.91 -15.15 4.30
CA THR A 6 50.98 -15.35 5.29
C THR A 6 51.84 -14.11 5.39
N THR A 7 52.37 -13.82 6.58
CA THR A 7 53.38 -12.78 6.78
C THR A 7 54.78 -13.38 6.72
N MET A 8 55.70 -12.69 6.05
CA MET A 8 57.12 -13.05 6.02
C MET A 8 57.98 -11.79 5.99
N TYR A 9 59.30 -11.95 6.06
CA TYR A 9 60.25 -10.84 5.96
C TYR A 9 61.10 -11.00 4.71
N SER A 10 61.36 -9.88 4.02
CA SER A 10 62.36 -9.85 2.95
C SER A 10 63.76 -10.04 3.51
N ARG A 11 64.74 -10.35 2.65
CA ARG A 11 66.16 -10.39 3.03
C ARG A 11 66.63 -9.07 3.68
N GLY A 12 66.01 -7.94 3.31
CA GLY A 12 66.25 -6.63 3.91
C GLY A 12 65.34 -6.30 5.10
N GLY A 13 64.72 -7.29 5.76
CA GLY A 13 63.93 -7.11 6.98
C GLY A 13 62.55 -6.46 6.81
N LYS A 14 62.10 -6.17 5.59
CA LYS A 14 60.77 -5.57 5.38
C LYS A 14 59.68 -6.63 5.55
N LYS A 15 58.67 -6.33 6.36
CA LYS A 15 57.50 -7.22 6.54
C LYS A 15 56.65 -7.23 5.27
N LEU A 16 56.42 -8.42 4.73
CA LEU A 16 55.65 -8.68 3.53
C LEU A 16 54.39 -9.46 3.87
N TYR A 17 53.34 -9.21 3.09
CA TYR A 17 52.13 -10.00 3.04
C TYR A 17 52.16 -10.83 1.75
N ALA A 18 52.25 -12.14 1.89
CA ALA A 18 52.35 -13.08 0.79
C ALA A 18 51.08 -13.91 0.68
N VAL A 19 50.49 -13.92 -0.51
CA VAL A 19 49.32 -14.71 -0.87
C VAL A 19 49.82 -15.95 -1.60
N ARG A 20 49.57 -17.14 -1.04
CA ARG A 20 50.00 -18.41 -1.65
C ARG A 20 48.83 -19.17 -2.26
N ASN A 21 49.09 -19.76 -3.43
CA ASN A 21 48.20 -20.70 -4.10
C ASN A 21 48.27 -22.09 -3.46
N ALA A 22 47.41 -23.00 -3.91
CA ALA A 22 47.29 -24.36 -3.38
C ALA A 22 48.54 -25.22 -3.62
N ASP A 23 49.24 -24.96 -4.72
CA ASP A 23 50.51 -25.55 -5.16
C ASP A 23 51.73 -24.96 -4.41
N GLY A 24 51.53 -23.97 -3.53
CA GLY A 24 52.59 -23.31 -2.79
C GLY A 24 53.25 -22.14 -3.53
N SER A 25 52.86 -21.88 -4.79
CA SER A 25 53.35 -20.73 -5.56
C SER A 25 52.85 -19.41 -4.97
N PHE A 26 53.64 -18.35 -5.13
CA PHE A 26 53.23 -17.01 -4.74
C PHE A 26 52.29 -16.42 -5.80
N LYS A 27 51.07 -16.09 -5.38
CA LYS A 27 50.11 -15.36 -6.21
C LYS A 27 50.35 -13.86 -6.20
N ASP A 28 50.67 -13.31 -5.04
CA ASP A 28 50.94 -11.89 -4.83
C ASP A 28 51.85 -11.71 -3.61
N ILE A 29 52.76 -10.74 -3.70
CA ILE A 29 53.64 -10.35 -2.61
C ILE A 29 53.66 -8.84 -2.49
N GLN A 30 53.23 -8.34 -1.35
CA GLN A 30 53.13 -6.90 -1.10
C GLN A 30 53.80 -6.52 0.21
N SER A 31 54.12 -5.24 0.35
CA SER A 31 54.52 -4.69 1.65
C SER A 31 53.33 -4.75 2.63
N TYR A 32 53.61 -5.16 3.87
CA TYR A 32 52.59 -5.31 4.91
C TYR A 32 51.78 -4.04 5.10
N ALA A 33 52.45 -2.89 5.16
CA ALA A 33 51.80 -1.59 5.35
C ALA A 33 50.82 -1.22 4.23
N ARG A 34 51.06 -1.66 2.99
CA ARG A 34 50.13 -1.40 1.88
C ARG A 34 48.92 -2.31 1.96
N ALA A 35 49.14 -3.61 2.12
CA ALA A 35 48.06 -4.60 2.20
C ALA A 35 47.15 -4.34 3.41
N HIS A 36 47.75 -4.04 4.57
CA HIS A 36 47.01 -3.79 5.80
C HIS A 36 46.14 -2.53 5.71
N ARG A 37 46.65 -1.44 5.13
CA ARG A 37 45.84 -0.22 4.89
C ARG A 37 44.65 -0.50 4.00
N MET A 38 44.84 -1.27 2.93
CA MET A 38 43.75 -1.64 2.01
C MET A 38 42.70 -2.52 2.69
N ASP A 39 43.12 -3.51 3.49
CA ASP A 39 42.19 -4.37 4.23
C ASP A 39 41.35 -3.56 5.23
N MET A 40 41.95 -2.59 5.92
CA MET A 40 41.21 -1.68 6.80
C MET A 40 40.22 -0.81 6.02
N ALA A 41 40.65 -0.22 4.90
CA ALA A 41 39.78 0.62 4.07
C ALA A 41 38.57 -0.15 3.52
N ARG A 42 38.75 -1.40 3.09
CA ARG A 42 37.64 -2.24 2.62
C ARG A 42 36.65 -2.55 3.74
N LYS A 43 37.14 -2.95 4.92
CA LYS A 43 36.28 -3.20 6.08
C LYS A 43 35.45 -1.97 6.44
N SER A 44 36.06 -0.78 6.45
CA SER A 44 35.33 0.48 6.70
C SER A 44 34.30 0.76 5.60
N ALA A 45 34.61 0.52 4.33
CA ALA A 45 33.65 0.69 3.23
C ALA A 45 32.46 -0.28 3.36
N ASP A 46 32.69 -1.53 3.73
CA ASP A 46 31.65 -2.53 3.95
C ASP A 46 30.75 -2.18 5.15
N GLU A 47 31.34 -1.66 6.22
CA GLU A 47 30.59 -1.14 7.37
C GLU A 47 29.73 0.06 7.00
N LEU A 48 30.27 1.00 6.22
CA LEU A 48 29.54 2.16 5.70
C LEU A 48 28.42 1.74 4.74
N ALA A 49 28.67 0.77 3.86
CA ALA A 49 27.67 0.22 2.95
C ALA A 49 26.56 -0.51 3.72
N GLY A 50 26.91 -1.26 4.77
CA GLY A 50 25.97 -1.89 5.69
C GLY A 50 25.11 -0.84 6.42
N ALA A 51 25.73 0.24 6.91
CA ALA A 51 25.03 1.35 7.56
C ALA A 51 24.08 2.07 6.59
N ALA A 52 24.50 2.30 5.35
CA ALA A 52 23.68 2.92 4.30
C ALA A 52 22.47 2.05 3.94
N LYS A 53 22.65 0.73 3.78
CA LYS A 53 21.56 -0.23 3.55
C LYS A 53 20.57 -0.26 4.72
N LYS A 54 21.06 -0.21 5.97
CA LYS A 54 20.19 -0.12 7.16
C LYS A 54 19.39 1.19 7.18
N LYS A 55 20.01 2.33 6.83
CA LYS A 55 19.34 3.64 6.76
C LYS A 55 18.25 3.67 5.67
N THR A 56 18.53 3.14 4.48
CA THR A 56 17.53 3.09 3.40
C THR A 56 16.39 2.13 3.71
N ALA A 57 16.67 0.99 4.34
CA ALA A 57 15.65 0.06 4.82
C ALA A 57 14.72 0.71 5.88
N LYS A 58 15.29 1.42 6.86
CA LYS A 58 14.50 2.18 7.86
C LYS A 58 13.64 3.26 7.19
N LYS A 59 14.19 4.04 6.26
CA LYS A 59 13.44 5.08 5.52
C LYS A 59 12.28 4.49 4.71
N LYS A 60 12.48 3.34 4.08
CA LYS A 60 11.44 2.62 3.32
C LYS A 60 10.33 2.07 4.23
N ALA A 61 10.69 1.56 5.41
CA ALA A 61 9.74 1.10 6.41
C ALA A 61 8.86 2.24 6.96
N VAL A 62 9.46 3.38 7.30
CA VAL A 62 8.74 4.58 7.77
C VAL A 62 7.79 5.12 6.71
N LYS A 63 8.23 5.20 5.44
CA LYS A 63 7.38 5.65 4.33
C LYS A 63 6.19 4.72 4.08
N LYS A 64 6.38 3.40 4.26
CA LYS A 64 5.30 2.40 4.13
C LYS A 64 4.29 2.49 5.28
N ALA A 65 4.76 2.74 6.50
CA ALA A 65 3.91 2.95 7.67
C ALA A 65 3.06 4.24 7.53
N ALA A 66 3.68 5.35 7.15
CA ALA A 66 2.99 6.62 6.93
C ALA A 66 1.92 6.52 5.83
N LYS A 67 2.22 5.86 4.69
CA LYS A 67 1.26 5.66 3.60
C LYS A 67 0.05 4.82 4.02
N LYS A 68 0.26 3.82 4.90
CA LYS A 68 -0.83 2.96 5.43
C LYS A 68 -1.72 3.72 6.41
N ALA A 69 -1.16 4.60 7.23
CA ALA A 69 -1.90 5.47 8.14
C ALA A 69 -2.77 6.48 7.38
N VAL A 70 -2.19 7.20 6.40
CA VAL A 70 -2.92 8.18 5.58
C VAL A 70 -4.06 7.51 4.81
N ARG A 71 -3.84 6.32 4.24
CA ARG A 71 -4.89 5.59 3.49
C ARG A 71 -6.07 5.20 4.37
N LYS A 72 -5.86 4.87 5.65
CA LYS A 72 -6.94 4.56 6.61
C LYS A 72 -7.78 5.81 6.91
N VAL A 73 -7.14 6.95 7.15
CA VAL A 73 -7.83 8.22 7.46
C VAL A 73 -8.67 8.68 6.27
N VAL A 74 -8.09 8.69 5.06
CA VAL A 74 -8.81 9.08 3.83
C VAL A 74 -10.03 8.19 3.58
N LYS A 75 -9.92 6.88 3.81
CA LYS A 75 -11.05 5.95 3.64
C LYS A 75 -12.18 6.22 4.63
N LYS A 76 -11.87 6.60 5.88
CA LYS A 76 -12.85 6.93 6.91
C LYS A 76 -13.57 8.26 6.61
N VAL A 77 -12.83 9.28 6.17
CA VAL A 77 -13.39 10.58 5.77
C VAL A 77 -14.28 10.45 4.53
N ALA A 78 -13.87 9.64 3.54
CA ALA A 78 -14.67 9.39 2.35
C ALA A 78 -15.99 8.67 2.67
N ALA A 79 -15.99 7.73 3.62
CA ALA A 79 -17.20 7.04 4.09
C ALA A 79 -18.14 8.02 4.83
N ALA A 80 -17.61 8.87 5.70
CA ALA A 80 -18.39 9.89 6.40
C ALA A 80 -19.04 10.88 5.42
N ARG A 81 -18.30 11.37 4.41
CA ARG A 81 -18.82 12.27 3.38
C ARG A 81 -19.95 11.63 2.55
N LYS A 82 -19.85 10.33 2.23
CA LYS A 82 -20.92 9.60 1.52
C LYS A 82 -22.19 9.44 2.36
N ALA A 83 -22.04 9.22 3.68
CA ALA A 83 -23.17 9.10 4.59
C ALA A 83 -23.92 10.44 4.74
N VAL A 84 -23.19 11.54 4.95
CA VAL A 84 -23.77 12.90 5.05
C VAL A 84 -24.49 13.27 3.76
N LYS A 85 -23.89 13.01 2.59
CA LYS A 85 -24.52 13.30 1.29
C LYS A 85 -25.82 12.51 1.07
N LYS A 86 -25.89 11.25 1.54
CA LYS A 86 -27.13 10.45 1.50
C LYS A 86 -28.21 11.00 2.45
N ALA A 87 -27.83 11.43 3.64
CA ALA A 87 -28.75 12.02 4.61
C ALA A 87 -29.36 13.33 4.11
N VAL A 88 -28.52 14.25 3.61
CA VAL A 88 -28.97 15.54 3.03
C VAL A 88 -29.91 15.32 1.85
N ARG A 89 -29.59 14.38 0.94
CA ARG A 89 -30.45 14.05 -0.20
C ARG A 89 -31.81 13.47 0.23
N LYS A 90 -31.87 12.74 1.35
CA LYS A 90 -33.12 12.17 1.88
C LYS A 90 -33.99 13.23 2.54
N VAL A 91 -33.38 14.19 3.25
CA VAL A 91 -34.07 15.34 3.86
C VAL A 91 -34.61 16.28 2.77
N ALA A 92 -33.79 16.62 1.76
CA ALA A 92 -34.22 17.44 0.63
C ALA A 92 -35.42 16.81 -0.14
N ARG A 93 -35.39 15.49 -0.37
CA ARG A 93 -36.51 14.77 -1.00
C ARG A 93 -37.78 14.75 -0.15
N LYS A 94 -37.67 14.79 1.18
CA LYS A 94 -38.81 14.83 2.09
C LYS A 94 -39.44 16.23 2.16
N ALA A 95 -38.63 17.28 2.04
CA ALA A 95 -39.09 18.67 1.94
C ALA A 95 -39.88 18.92 0.64
N VAL A 96 -39.37 18.47 -0.52
CA VAL A 96 -40.07 18.61 -1.81
C VAL A 96 -41.41 17.83 -1.84
N ARG A 97 -41.51 16.72 -1.10
CA ARG A 97 -42.76 15.94 -0.99
C ARG A 97 -43.83 16.57 -0.07
N LYS A 98 -43.49 17.62 0.69
CA LYS A 98 -44.40 18.34 1.59
C LYS A 98 -44.88 19.69 1.03
N ALA A 99 -44.58 20.02 -0.22
CA ALA A 99 -45.21 21.17 -0.90
C ALA A 99 -46.71 20.87 -1.12
N PRO A 100 -47.63 21.68 -0.59
CA PRO A 100 -49.07 21.37 -0.51
C PRO A 100 -49.81 21.47 -1.85
N ALA A 101 -49.16 21.89 -2.94
CA ALA A 101 -49.85 22.20 -4.20
C ALA A 101 -50.16 20.98 -5.10
N ARG A 102 -49.58 19.79 -4.87
CA ARG A 102 -49.78 18.63 -5.79
C ARG A 102 -50.82 17.59 -5.36
N LYS A 103 -51.41 17.70 -4.17
CA LYS A 103 -52.44 16.77 -3.68
C LYS A 103 -53.87 17.15 -4.10
N THR A 104 -54.14 18.43 -4.36
CA THR A 104 -55.48 18.90 -4.75
C THR A 104 -55.79 18.60 -6.22
N ALA A 105 -54.81 18.65 -7.12
CA ALA A 105 -55.01 18.32 -8.54
C ALA A 105 -55.29 16.82 -8.81
N ARG A 106 -54.67 15.89 -8.04
CA ARG A 106 -54.90 14.44 -8.23
C ARG A 106 -56.21 13.92 -7.66
N LYS A 107 -56.81 14.63 -6.69
CA LYS A 107 -58.07 14.20 -6.06
C LYS A 107 -59.30 14.58 -6.90
N ALA A 108 -59.21 15.66 -7.69
CA ALA A 108 -60.25 16.05 -8.64
C ALA A 108 -60.33 15.08 -9.84
N VAL A 109 -59.19 14.73 -10.45
CA VAL A 109 -59.14 13.82 -11.62
C VAL A 109 -59.56 12.37 -11.26
N ARG A 110 -59.31 11.92 -10.02
CA ARG A 110 -59.70 10.56 -9.58
C ARG A 110 -61.19 10.43 -9.24
N LYS A 111 -61.89 11.53 -8.95
CA LYS A 111 -63.34 11.52 -8.69
C LYS A 111 -64.16 11.56 -9.98
N THR A 112 -63.69 12.25 -11.02
CA THR A 112 -64.36 12.28 -12.33
C THR A 112 -64.21 10.95 -13.09
N ALA A 113 -63.06 10.28 -12.98
CA ALA A 113 -62.84 8.97 -13.62
C ALA A 113 -63.62 7.79 -12.97
N ARG A 114 -64.20 7.95 -11.78
CA ARG A 114 -64.94 6.88 -11.08
C ARG A 114 -66.46 6.93 -11.25
N LYS A 115 -67.00 7.94 -11.95
CA LYS A 115 -68.45 8.13 -12.15
C LYS A 115 -68.93 7.78 -13.58
N ALA A 116 -68.05 7.32 -14.46
CA ALA A 116 -68.37 7.10 -15.88
C ALA A 116 -68.02 5.69 -16.42
N ALA A 117 -68.12 4.64 -15.61
CA ALA A 117 -68.09 3.26 -16.13
C ALA A 117 -69.15 2.40 -15.43
N PRO A 118 -70.27 2.05 -16.10
CA PRO A 118 -71.32 1.24 -15.50
C PRO A 118 -70.90 -0.23 -15.40
N ARG A 119 -71.36 -0.85 -14.31
CA ARG A 119 -71.24 -2.27 -13.98
C ARG A 119 -72.01 -3.14 -14.99
N LYS A 120 -71.35 -4.14 -15.58
CA LYS A 120 -71.95 -5.39 -16.11
C LYS A 120 -70.97 -6.53 -15.80
N ALA A 121 -71.19 -7.35 -14.78
CA ALA A 121 -72.03 -8.55 -14.75
C ALA A 121 -71.47 -9.73 -15.57
N ALA A 122 -70.92 -10.74 -14.86
CA ALA A 122 -70.78 -12.19 -15.19
C ALA A 122 -69.63 -12.76 -14.33
N ARG A 123 -69.86 -13.31 -13.13
CA ARG A 123 -70.37 -14.66 -12.80
C ARG A 123 -69.62 -15.79 -13.50
N LYS A 124 -68.69 -16.44 -12.79
CA LYS A 124 -68.60 -17.92 -12.71
C LYS A 124 -67.62 -18.37 -11.63
N THR A 125 -68.15 -18.59 -10.44
CA THR A 125 -67.69 -19.60 -9.50
C THR A 125 -68.21 -20.96 -9.99
N THR A 126 -67.33 -21.89 -10.35
CA THR A 126 -67.58 -23.34 -10.27
C THR A 126 -66.25 -24.11 -10.24
N ARG A 127 -65.87 -24.52 -9.03
CA ARG A 127 -65.59 -25.92 -8.61
C ARG A 127 -64.56 -26.75 -9.40
N ARG A 128 -63.42 -27.00 -8.75
CA ARG A 128 -62.61 -28.25 -8.67
C ARG A 128 -61.44 -27.91 -7.74
N LYS A 129 -61.15 -28.58 -6.64
CA LYS A 129 -61.27 -29.99 -6.26
C LYS A 129 -61.48 -30.07 -4.75
#